data_AF-A0A645E3X5-F1
#
_entry.id   AF-A0A645E3X5-F1
#
_cell.length_a   1.000
_cell.length_b   1.000
_cell.length_c   1.000
_cell.angle_alpha   90.00
_cell.angle_beta   90.00
_cell.angle_gamma   90.00
#
_symmetry.space_group_name_H-M   'P 1'
#
loop_
_entity.id
_entity.type
_entity.pdbx_description
1 polymer ?
#
loop_
_entity_poly.entity_id
_entity_poly.type
_entity_poly.pdbx_seq_one_letter_code
_entity_poly.pdbx_strand_id
1 'polypeptide(L)'
;MSYPDNIQTLDIGSKKASIKIYPDIRVDIMVQPAKNFASLVQHFTGSRQHNILLRKYALSLGLSISEYGIKNLKTGKIYTFETEEKLYNFLKLDYIEPPSRTGEKEIETAQKCYNEKVKV
;
A
#
# COMPACT_ATOMS: atom_id res chain seq x y z
N MET A 1 14.91 -2.37 28.32
CA MET A 1 13.56 -1.99 27.85
C MET A 1 12.71 -3.24 27.95
N SER A 2 11.89 -3.36 28.99
CA SER A 2 11.01 -4.53 29.18
C SER A 2 9.77 -4.32 28.32
N TYR A 3 9.42 -5.29 27.48
CA TYR A 3 8.12 -5.31 26.84
C TYR A 3 7.04 -5.46 27.92
N PRO A 4 5.84 -4.86 27.75
CA PRO A 4 4.77 -4.98 28.73
C PRO A 4 4.48 -6.45 29.03
N ASP A 5 4.38 -6.80 30.32
CA ASP A 5 4.32 -8.17 30.84
C ASP A 5 3.14 -9.02 30.32
N ASN A 6 2.21 -8.40 29.58
CA ASN A 6 0.97 -9.01 29.12
C ASN A 6 0.83 -8.85 27.59
N ILE A 7 1.56 -9.67 26.82
CA ILE A 7 1.34 -9.86 25.38
C ILE A 7 0.57 -11.15 25.18
N GLN A 8 -0.65 -11.03 24.65
CA GLN A 8 -1.44 -12.19 24.23
C GLN A 8 -1.33 -12.37 22.73
N THR A 9 -0.95 -13.57 22.30
CA THR A 9 -1.01 -13.95 20.89
C THR A 9 -2.46 -14.26 20.52
N LEU A 10 -2.97 -13.62 19.46
CA LEU A 10 -4.31 -13.88 18.94
C LEU A 10 -4.27 -14.82 17.73
N ASP A 11 -3.34 -14.59 16.81
CA ASP A 11 -3.17 -15.37 15.57
C ASP A 11 -1.72 -15.31 15.08
N ILE A 12 -1.20 -16.42 14.56
CA ILE A 12 0.14 -16.49 13.97
C ILE A 12 0.08 -17.33 12.69
N GLY A 13 0.51 -16.72 11.59
CA GLY A 13 0.83 -17.37 10.35
C GLY A 13 2.27 -17.08 9.92
N SER A 14 2.68 -17.65 8.78
CA SER A 14 4.04 -17.51 8.25
C SER A 14 4.42 -16.08 7.82
N LYS A 15 3.43 -15.20 7.60
CA LYS A 15 3.64 -13.82 7.12
C LYS A 15 2.83 -12.75 7.87
N LYS A 16 1.97 -13.16 8.80
CA LYS A 16 1.11 -12.27 9.59
C LYS A 16 1.05 -12.79 11.02
N ALA A 17 1.09 -11.88 11.98
CA ALA A 17 0.78 -12.17 13.37
C ALA A 17 -0.13 -11.07 13.93
N SER A 18 -1.03 -11.44 14.82
CA SER A 18 -1.86 -10.50 15.57
C SER A 18 -1.63 -10.74 17.06
N ILE A 19 -1.28 -9.68 17.77
CA ILE A 19 -1.08 -9.71 19.22
C ILE A 19 -1.96 -8.66 19.89
N LYS A 20 -2.28 -8.88 21.15
CA LYS A 20 -2.95 -7.93 22.04
C LYS A 20 -1.98 -7.54 23.15
N ILE A 21 -1.82 -6.25 23.35
CA ILE A 21 -0.94 -5.64 24.36
C ILE A 21 -1.81 -4.89 25.37
N TYR A 22 -1.48 -4.98 26.65
CA TYR A 22 -2.23 -4.30 27.72
C TYR A 22 -2.32 -2.76 27.52
N PRO A 23 -3.46 -2.12 27.85
CA PRO A 23 -4.70 -2.72 28.35
C PRO A 23 -5.62 -3.31 27.25
N ASP A 24 -5.53 -2.89 25.99
CA ASP A 24 -6.30 -3.50 24.89
C ASP A 24 -5.83 -3.08 23.48
N ILE A 25 -4.53 -2.88 23.29
CA ILE A 25 -3.99 -2.48 21.99
C ILE A 25 -3.83 -3.72 21.13
N ARG A 26 -4.62 -3.82 20.06
CA ARG A 26 -4.42 -4.83 19.01
C ARG A 26 -3.33 -4.35 18.05
N VAL A 27 -2.31 -5.18 17.85
CA VAL A 27 -1.24 -4.94 16.90
C VAL A 27 -1.24 -6.06 15.86
N ASP A 28 -1.40 -5.68 14.61
CA ASP A 28 -1.25 -6.58 13.46
C ASP A 28 0.14 -6.35 12.84
N ILE A 29 0.92 -7.41 12.74
CA ILE A 29 2.29 -7.41 12.19
C ILE A 29 2.27 -8.20 10.89
N MET A 30 2.87 -7.66 9.84
CA MET A 30 2.98 -8.33 8.54
C MET A 30 4.40 -8.26 8.00
N VAL A 31 4.86 -9.35 7.41
CA VAL A 31 6.23 -9.52 6.93
C VAL A 31 6.22 -9.84 5.44
N GLN A 32 7.06 -9.15 4.69
CA GLN A 32 7.29 -9.38 3.27
C GLN A 32 8.78 -9.24 2.93
N PRO A 33 9.23 -9.79 1.79
CA PRO A 33 10.54 -9.47 1.24
C PRO A 33 10.70 -7.94 1.05
N ALA A 34 11.90 -7.42 1.30
CA ALA A 34 12.18 -5.98 1.26
C ALA A 34 11.77 -5.30 -0.06
N LYS A 35 11.90 -6.00 -1.20
CA LYS A 35 11.47 -5.50 -2.51
C LYS A 35 9.98 -5.14 -2.60
N ASN A 36 9.13 -5.73 -1.75
CA ASN A 36 7.69 -5.49 -1.72
C ASN A 36 7.29 -4.36 -0.74
N PHE A 37 8.27 -3.71 -0.09
CA PHE A 37 8.02 -2.77 1.00
C PHE A 37 7.05 -1.66 0.61
N ALA A 38 7.26 -1.00 -0.54
CA ALA A 38 6.39 0.09 -0.98
C ALA A 38 4.93 -0.36 -1.17
N SER A 39 4.72 -1.53 -1.78
CA SER A 39 3.38 -2.07 -2.02
C SER A 39 2.69 -2.50 -0.73
N LEU A 40 3.46 -3.02 0.24
CA LEU A 40 2.96 -3.36 1.56
C LEU A 40 2.50 -2.10 2.31
N VAL A 41 3.37 -1.08 2.38
CA VAL A 41 3.07 0.18 3.07
C VAL A 41 1.87 0.88 2.44
N GLN A 42 1.80 0.97 1.11
CA GLN A 42 0.66 1.57 0.40
C GLN A 42 -0.64 0.85 0.76
N HIS A 43 -0.65 -0.49 0.71
CA HIS A 43 -1.82 -1.30 0.99
C HIS A 43 -2.33 -1.10 2.43
N PHE A 44 -1.43 -1.16 3.41
CA PHE A 44 -1.79 -1.13 4.84
C PHE A 44 -2.04 0.27 5.38
N THR A 45 -1.45 1.29 4.78
CA THR A 45 -1.81 2.69 5.07
C THR A 45 -3.23 3.00 4.58
N GLY A 46 -3.63 2.42 3.45
CA GLY A 46 -4.97 2.60 2.91
C GLY A 46 -5.27 4.07 2.57
N SER A 47 -6.48 4.58 2.78
CA SER A 47 -7.66 3.91 3.36
C SER A 47 -8.20 2.74 2.51
N ARG A 48 -9.18 1.99 3.03
CA ARG A 48 -9.89 0.95 2.25
C ARG A 48 -10.44 1.53 0.94
N GLN A 49 -11.03 2.72 1.01
CA GLN A 49 -11.64 3.36 -0.15
C GLN A 49 -10.58 3.83 -1.15
N HIS A 50 -9.48 4.43 -0.67
CA HIS A 50 -8.31 4.74 -1.49
C HIS A 50 -7.80 3.51 -2.26
N ASN A 51 -7.66 2.38 -1.57
CA ASN A 51 -7.22 1.12 -2.19
C ASN A 51 -8.18 0.61 -3.27
N ILE A 52 -9.50 0.79 -3.09
CA ILE A 52 -10.50 0.44 -4.10
C ILE A 52 -10.32 1.31 -5.35
N LEU A 53 -10.19 2.63 -5.17
CA LEU A 53 -10.01 3.57 -6.28
C LEU A 53 -8.69 3.34 -7.01
N LEU A 54 -7.59 3.16 -6.28
CA LEU A 54 -6.27 2.89 -6.86
C LEU A 54 -6.25 1.57 -7.64
N ARG A 55 -6.93 0.53 -7.14
CA ARG A 55 -7.07 -0.74 -7.89
C ARG A 55 -7.90 -0.55 -9.15
N LYS A 56 -9.04 0.15 -9.07
CA LYS A 56 -9.87 0.44 -10.25
C LYS A 56 -9.09 1.22 -11.30
N TYR A 57 -8.27 2.19 -10.87
CA TYR A 57 -7.37 2.94 -11.73
C TYR A 57 -6.28 2.04 -12.35
N ALA A 58 -5.57 1.24 -11.56
CA ALA A 58 -4.57 0.32 -12.09
C ALA A 58 -5.16 -0.65 -13.13
N LEU A 59 -6.37 -1.15 -12.89
CA LEU A 59 -7.08 -2.03 -13.82
C LEU A 59 -7.36 -1.36 -15.17
N SER A 60 -7.67 -0.06 -15.20
CA SER A 60 -7.88 0.68 -16.45
C SER A 60 -6.58 0.79 -17.28
N LEU A 61 -5.42 0.67 -16.63
CA LEU A 61 -4.10 0.61 -17.27
C LEU A 61 -3.67 -0.82 -17.66
N GLY A 62 -4.52 -1.83 -17.44
CA GLY A 62 -4.16 -3.24 -17.62
C GLY A 62 -3.20 -3.78 -16.55
N LEU A 63 -3.20 -3.16 -15.37
CA LEU A 63 -2.37 -3.51 -14.23
C LEU A 63 -3.24 -3.96 -13.04
N SER A 64 -2.67 -4.72 -12.11
CA SER A 64 -3.33 -5.11 -10.86
C SER A 64 -2.39 -4.85 -9.69
N ILE A 65 -2.80 -3.99 -8.76
CA ILE A 65 -2.01 -3.65 -7.58
C ILE A 65 -2.47 -4.46 -6.36
N SER A 66 -1.49 -4.97 -5.62
CA SER A 66 -1.66 -5.74 -4.38
C SER A 66 -0.55 -5.40 -3.39
N GLU A 67 -0.61 -5.95 -2.18
CA GLU A 67 0.46 -5.88 -1.18
C GLU A 67 1.80 -6.51 -1.64
N TYR A 68 1.77 -7.30 -2.72
CA TYR A 68 2.95 -7.97 -3.27
C TYR A 68 3.62 -7.20 -4.42
N GLY A 69 2.99 -6.14 -4.93
CA GLY A 69 3.46 -5.44 -6.12
C GLY A 69 2.36 -5.11 -7.12
N ILE A 70 2.78 -4.58 -8.26
CA ILE A 70 1.91 -4.29 -9.41
C ILE A 70 2.14 -5.35 -10.47
N LYS A 71 1.10 -6.11 -10.80
CA LYS A 71 1.13 -7.14 -11.84
C LYS A 71 0.61 -6.59 -13.16
N ASN A 72 1.34 -6.81 -14.24
CA ASN A 72 0.83 -6.60 -15.59
C ASN A 72 -0.10 -7.76 -15.97
N LEU A 73 -1.35 -7.44 -16.31
CA LEU A 73 -2.36 -8.46 -16.59
C LEU A 73 -2.12 -9.20 -17.90
N LYS A 74 -1.44 -8.58 -18.87
CA LYS A 74 -1.14 -9.20 -20.16
C LYS A 74 0.06 -10.15 -20.08
N THR A 75 1.13 -9.74 -19.40
CA THR A 75 2.39 -10.49 -19.38
C THR A 75 2.56 -11.35 -18.12
N GLY A 76 1.75 -11.11 -17.09
CA GLY A 76 1.88 -11.74 -15.77
C GLY A 76 3.06 -11.24 -14.94
N LYS A 77 3.91 -10.35 -15.48
CA LYS A 77 5.09 -9.81 -14.80
C LYS A 77 4.68 -8.96 -13.58
N ILE A 78 5.33 -9.19 -12.45
CA ILE A 78 5.15 -8.42 -11.22
C ILE A 78 6.29 -7.41 -11.09
N TYR A 79 5.91 -6.16 -10.86
CA TYR A 79 6.81 -5.04 -10.59
C TYR A 79 6.76 -4.73 -9.10
N THR A 80 7.92 -4.52 -8.51
CA THR A 80 8.13 -4.28 -7.08
C THR A 80 8.97 -3.03 -6.92
N PHE A 81 8.75 -2.27 -5.84
CA PHE A 81 9.35 -0.96 -5.64
C PHE A 81 9.83 -0.80 -4.21
N GLU A 82 10.94 -0.07 -4.05
CA GLU A 82 11.53 0.23 -2.74
C GLU A 82 10.81 1.40 -2.05
N THR A 83 10.26 2.35 -2.81
CA THR A 83 9.58 3.54 -2.28
C THR A 83 8.17 3.70 -2.86
N GLU A 84 7.26 4.26 -2.06
CA GLU A 84 5.88 4.55 -2.51
C GLU A 84 5.87 5.54 -3.68
N GLU A 85 6.77 6.53 -3.70
CA GLU A 85 6.90 7.48 -4.81
C GLU A 85 7.18 6.78 -6.14
N LYS A 86 8.11 5.81 -6.17
CA LYS A 86 8.39 5.02 -7.38
C LYS A 86 7.17 4.21 -7.81
N LEU A 87 6.39 3.70 -6.85
CA LEU A 87 5.16 2.95 -7.11
C LEU A 87 4.08 3.85 -7.74
N TYR A 88 3.80 5.02 -7.18
CA TYR A 88 2.83 5.96 -7.73
C TYR A 88 3.28 6.50 -9.10
N ASN A 89 4.56 6.84 -9.25
CA ASN A 89 5.13 7.26 -10.53
C ASN A 89 4.99 6.19 -11.62
N PHE A 90 5.17 4.90 -11.28
CA PHE A 90 4.93 3.80 -12.22
C PHE A 90 3.48 3.77 -12.72
N LEU A 91 2.54 4.16 -11.86
CA LEU A 91 1.13 4.31 -12.20
C LEU A 91 0.81 5.65 -12.88
N LYS A 92 1.79 6.52 -13.15
CA LYS A 92 1.60 7.88 -13.67
C LYS A 92 0.72 8.75 -12.76
N LEU A 93 0.93 8.59 -11.46
CA LEU A 93 0.30 9.38 -10.41
C LEU A 93 1.38 10.11 -9.64
N ASP A 94 1.08 11.35 -9.24
CA ASP A 94 1.91 12.03 -8.25
C ASP A 94 1.83 11.28 -6.91
N TYR A 95 2.85 11.43 -6.07
CA TYR A 95 2.84 10.80 -4.75
C TYR A 95 1.67 11.33 -3.91
N ILE A 96 0.90 10.41 -3.33
CA ILE A 96 -0.25 10.74 -2.48
C ILE A 96 0.14 10.49 -1.03
N GLU A 97 0.25 11.56 -0.25
CA GLU A 97 0.56 11.46 1.17
C GLU A 97 -0.52 10.70 1.94
N PRO A 98 -0.16 9.93 2.98
CA PRO A 98 -1.11 9.16 3.78
C PRO A 98 -2.37 9.94 4.22
N PRO A 99 -2.29 11.20 4.71
CA PRO A 99 -3.48 11.93 5.15
C PRO A 99 -4.46 12.24 4.02
N SER A 100 -4.01 12.32 2.77
CA SER A 100 -4.85 12.59 1.59
C SER A 100 -5.52 11.33 1.03
N ARG A 101 -5.23 10.14 1.56
CA ARG A 101 -5.78 8.85 1.07
C ARG A 101 -7.18 8.59 1.60
N THR A 102 -8.10 9.53 1.39
CA THR A 102 -9.47 9.51 1.92
C THR A 102 -10.44 8.69 1.07
N GLY A 103 -10.13 8.44 -0.21
CA GLY A 103 -10.99 7.69 -1.10
C GLY A 103 -12.06 8.51 -1.80
N GLU A 104 -11.77 9.78 -2.08
CA GLU A 104 -12.64 10.72 -2.77
C GLU A 104 -12.10 10.99 -4.20
N LYS A 105 -11.37 12.10 -4.38
CA LYS A 105 -10.85 12.55 -5.68
C LYS A 105 -9.32 12.58 -5.73
N GLU A 106 -8.64 12.03 -4.74
CA GLU A 106 -7.18 12.12 -4.64
C GLU A 106 -6.44 11.47 -5.82
N ILE A 107 -6.99 10.40 -6.39
CA ILE A 107 -6.39 9.74 -7.57
C ILE A 107 -6.47 10.65 -8.80
N GLU A 108 -7.61 11.31 -9.02
CA GLU A 108 -7.80 12.23 -10.14
C GLU A 108 -6.89 13.46 -10.00
N THR A 109 -6.80 14.01 -8.78
CA THR A 109 -5.91 15.13 -8.46
C THR A 109 -4.46 14.74 -8.69
N ALA A 110 -4.00 13.60 -8.17
CA ALA A 110 -2.64 13.11 -8.35
C ALA A 110 -2.30 12.88 -9.83
N GLN A 111 -3.27 12.40 -10.63
CA GLN A 111 -3.08 12.23 -12.06
C GLN A 111 -2.91 13.58 -12.78
N LYS A 112 -3.71 14.60 -12.41
CA LYS A 112 -3.55 15.96 -12.96
C LYS A 112 -2.19 16.55 -12.61
N CYS A 113 -1.80 16.50 -11.34
CA CYS A 113 -0.50 16.99 -10.88
C CYS A 113 0.67 16.28 -11.59
N TYR A 114 0.59 14.96 -11.77
CA TYR A 114 1.60 14.22 -12.53
C TYR A 114 1.72 14.73 -13.97
N ASN A 115 0.58 14.90 -14.66
CA ASN A 115 0.56 15.37 -16.04
C ASN A 115 1.07 16.82 -16.18
N GLU A 116 0.86 17.66 -15.17
CA GLU A 116 1.41 19.02 -15.13
C GLU A 116 2.93 19.00 -14.97
N LYS A 117 3.47 18.15 -14.10
CA LYS A 117 4.93 18.00 -13.90
C LYS A 117 5.66 17.47 -15.14
N VAL A 118 5.01 16.60 -15.93
CA VAL A 118 5.62 15.97 -17.13
C VAL A 118 5.52 16.86 -18.38
N LYS A 119 4.67 17.89 -18.37
CA LYS A 119 4.56 18.85 -19.48
C LYS A 119 5.62 19.96 -19.46
N VAL A 120 6.37 20.08 -18.37
CA VAL A 120 7.53 20.97 -18.21
C VAL A 120 8.78 20.22 -18.65
#